data_AF-A0A267A4E4-F1
#
_entry.id   AF-A0A267A4E4-F1
#
_cell.length_a   1.000
_cell.length_b   1.000
_cell.length_c   1.000
_cell.angle_alpha   90.00
_cell.angle_beta   90.00
_cell.angle_gamma   90.00
#
_symmetry.space_group_name_H-M   'P 1'
#
loop_
_entity.id
_entity.type
_entity.pdbx_description
1 polymer ?
#
loop_
_entity_poly.entity_id
_entity_poly.type
_entity_poly.pdbx_seq_one_letter_code
_entity_poly.pdbx_strand_id
1 'polypeptide(L)'
;MILVVEGISASGKTTWCTQQGGQHVIAEHGRMDGVPERASDPVAAAVFWAERNVDRWQAALAMEASTSWAVCDSDPLKLHYLWCLWQIGEASTNDWLTELDATRDTVAQGRIGFADAYIVRAIDPQLARQRALADTTRRRSNFELHVRLQQALLSWYAAIEQVLPGSVQVGFPAKMPAVQPRDDRYSLAAFDRMIALLPGK
;
A
#
# COMPACT_ATOMS: atom_id res chain seq x y z
N MET A 1 -4.88 15.47 6.30
CA MET A 1 -4.63 14.09 6.73
C MET A 1 -4.57 13.19 5.52
N ILE A 2 -3.61 12.28 5.49
CA ILE A 2 -3.49 11.23 4.48
C ILE A 2 -4.00 9.93 5.10
N LEU A 3 -5.05 9.37 4.49
CA LEU A 3 -5.67 8.11 4.86
C LEU A 3 -5.39 7.08 3.78
N VAL A 4 -4.87 5.91 4.16
CA VAL A 4 -4.70 4.78 3.25
C VAL A 4 -5.81 3.77 3.46
N VAL A 5 -6.36 3.23 2.38
CA VAL A 5 -7.31 2.11 2.42
C VAL A 5 -6.66 0.93 1.74
N GLU A 6 -6.53 -0.19 2.44
CA GLU A 6 -5.86 -1.39 1.93
C GLU A 6 -6.62 -2.70 2.20
N GLY A 7 -6.28 -3.71 1.41
CA GLY A 7 -6.94 -5.00 1.34
C GLY A 7 -6.78 -5.62 -0.05
N ILE A 8 -6.93 -6.94 -0.17
CA ILE A 8 -6.77 -7.62 -1.46
C ILE A 8 -7.84 -7.20 -2.48
N SER A 9 -7.66 -7.61 -3.74
CA SER A 9 -8.68 -7.41 -4.79
C SER A 9 -10.05 -7.95 -4.33
N ALA A 10 -11.13 -7.24 -4.70
CA ALA A 10 -12.51 -7.52 -4.28
C ALA A 10 -12.84 -7.38 -2.78
N SER A 11 -11.92 -6.87 -1.95
CA SER A 11 -12.21 -6.52 -0.54
C SER A 11 -13.21 -5.36 -0.38
N GLY A 12 -13.32 -4.51 -1.41
CA GLY A 12 -14.24 -3.35 -1.46
C GLY A 12 -13.56 -1.99 -1.28
N LYS A 13 -12.22 -1.91 -1.34
CA LYS A 13 -11.45 -0.66 -1.17
C LYS A 13 -11.97 0.48 -2.04
N THR A 14 -11.97 0.29 -3.36
CA THR A 14 -12.40 1.30 -4.32
C THR A 14 -13.82 1.76 -4.04
N THR A 15 -14.74 0.84 -3.75
CA THR A 15 -16.13 1.20 -3.41
C THR A 15 -16.17 2.09 -2.17
N TRP A 16 -15.43 1.74 -1.12
CA TRP A 16 -15.37 2.53 0.10
C TRP A 16 -14.73 3.90 -0.15
N CYS A 17 -13.60 3.95 -0.87
CA CYS A 17 -12.91 5.19 -1.22
C CYS A 17 -13.82 6.11 -2.02
N THR A 18 -14.52 5.61 -3.03
CA THR A 18 -15.46 6.41 -3.82
C THR A 18 -16.62 6.93 -2.97
N GLN A 19 -17.18 6.12 -2.09
CA GLN A 19 -18.34 6.51 -1.26
C GLN A 19 -17.98 7.50 -0.15
N GLN A 20 -16.82 7.33 0.49
CA GLN A 20 -16.44 8.10 1.68
C GLN A 20 -15.45 9.22 1.36
N GLY A 21 -14.52 8.97 0.45
CA GLY A 21 -13.49 9.92 0.03
C GLY A 21 -13.93 10.87 -1.08
N GLY A 22 -14.87 10.47 -1.96
CA GLY A 22 -15.39 11.33 -3.02
C GLY A 22 -14.29 12.00 -3.85
N GLN A 23 -14.26 13.34 -3.87
CA GLN A 23 -13.25 14.13 -4.60
C GLN A 23 -11.84 14.09 -3.98
N HIS A 24 -11.68 13.55 -2.77
CA HIS A 24 -10.42 13.47 -2.04
C HIS A 24 -9.62 12.20 -2.38
N VAL A 25 -10.12 11.37 -3.30
CA VAL A 25 -9.52 10.07 -3.60
C VAL A 25 -8.29 10.20 -4.51
N ILE A 26 -7.19 9.59 -4.07
CA ILE A 26 -6.00 9.33 -4.88
C ILE A 26 -6.07 7.87 -5.33
N ALA A 27 -6.31 7.66 -6.62
CA ALA A 27 -6.40 6.33 -7.19
C ALA A 27 -5.05 5.59 -7.17
N GLU A 28 -5.10 4.27 -7.22
CA GLU A 28 -3.95 3.44 -7.55
C GLU A 28 -3.49 3.73 -8.99
N HIS A 29 -2.18 3.59 -9.25
CA HIS A 29 -1.68 3.63 -10.63
C HIS A 29 -2.39 2.59 -11.49
N GLY A 30 -2.82 3.03 -12.67
CA GLY A 30 -3.29 2.13 -13.71
C GLY A 30 -2.14 1.32 -14.33
N ARG A 31 -2.42 0.70 -15.47
CA ARG A 31 -1.36 0.09 -16.28
C ARG A 31 -0.35 1.18 -16.68
N MET A 32 0.93 0.90 -16.44
CA MET A 32 2.02 1.81 -16.81
C MET A 32 2.85 1.21 -17.94
N ASP A 33 3.28 2.09 -18.84
CA ASP A 33 4.19 1.76 -19.92
C ASP A 33 5.64 2.01 -19.48
N GLY A 34 6.59 1.31 -20.11
CA GLY A 34 8.02 1.52 -19.87
C GLY A 34 8.52 1.02 -18.51
N VAL A 35 7.79 0.11 -17.84
CA VAL A 35 8.27 -0.55 -16.62
C VAL A 35 9.50 -1.40 -16.95
N PRO A 36 10.67 -1.17 -16.33
CA PRO A 36 11.85 -2.00 -16.55
C PRO A 36 11.59 -3.46 -16.15
N GLU A 37 12.12 -4.39 -16.94
CA GLU A 37 12.02 -5.81 -16.63
C GLU A 37 12.95 -6.17 -15.47
N ARG A 38 12.38 -6.58 -14.34
CA ARG A 38 13.15 -6.92 -13.13
C ARG A 38 14.19 -8.03 -13.36
N ALA A 39 13.90 -8.97 -14.29
CA ALA A 39 14.80 -10.06 -14.62
C ALA A 39 16.07 -9.61 -15.35
N SER A 40 16.03 -8.49 -16.07
CA SER A 40 17.18 -7.95 -16.81
C SER A 40 17.86 -6.81 -16.05
N ASP A 41 17.09 -5.96 -15.38
CA ASP A 41 17.60 -4.85 -14.58
C ASP A 41 16.78 -4.64 -13.29
N PRO A 42 17.11 -5.38 -12.21
CA PRO A 42 16.38 -5.30 -10.95
C PRO A 42 16.51 -3.93 -10.27
N VAL A 43 17.65 -3.24 -10.46
CA VAL A 43 17.89 -1.92 -9.87
C VAL A 43 17.04 -0.86 -10.55
N ALA A 44 17.00 -0.84 -11.89
CA ALA A 44 16.15 0.09 -12.62
C ALA A 44 14.66 -0.14 -12.31
N ALA A 45 14.22 -1.40 -12.19
CA ALA A 45 12.86 -1.73 -11.79
C ALA A 45 12.53 -1.22 -10.37
N ALA A 46 13.43 -1.42 -9.41
CA ALA A 46 13.28 -0.95 -8.04
C ALA A 46 13.18 0.58 -7.94
N VAL A 47 14.11 1.30 -8.60
CA VAL A 47 14.10 2.76 -8.66
C VAL A 47 12.82 3.26 -9.34
N PHE A 48 12.41 2.64 -10.44
CA PHE A 48 11.17 2.99 -11.14
C PHE A 48 9.96 2.91 -10.19
N TRP A 49 9.79 1.81 -9.45
CA TRP A 49 8.65 1.66 -8.54
C TRP A 49 8.72 2.61 -7.34
N ALA A 50 9.91 2.82 -6.77
CA ALA A 50 10.10 3.77 -5.66
C ALA A 50 9.71 5.20 -6.07
N GLU A 51 10.13 5.67 -7.25
CA GLU A 51 9.76 7.00 -7.76
C GLU A 51 8.27 7.11 -8.06
N ARG A 52 7.63 6.05 -8.56
CA ARG A 52 6.18 6.05 -8.81
C ARG A 52 5.35 6.08 -7.53
N ASN A 53 5.88 5.47 -6.47
CA ASN A 53 5.30 5.53 -5.14
C ASN A 53 5.44 6.95 -4.56
N VAL A 54 6.60 7.60 -4.76
CA VAL A 54 6.80 9.02 -4.43
C VAL A 54 5.81 9.92 -5.17
N ASP A 55 5.59 9.72 -6.47
CA ASP A 55 4.62 10.51 -7.24
C ASP A 55 3.21 10.46 -6.61
N ARG A 56 2.76 9.27 -6.16
CA ARG A 56 1.45 9.13 -5.48
C ARG A 56 1.43 9.81 -4.13
N TRP A 57 2.53 9.74 -3.38
CA TRP A 57 2.65 10.44 -2.12
C TRP A 57 2.56 11.96 -2.29
N GLN A 58 3.24 12.51 -3.30
CA GLN A 58 3.16 13.94 -3.62
C GLN A 58 1.74 14.35 -4.04
N ALA A 59 1.04 13.50 -4.81
CA ALA A 59 -0.37 13.73 -5.13
C ALA A 59 -1.26 13.75 -3.87
N ALA A 60 -1.01 12.85 -2.91
CA ALA A 60 -1.70 12.84 -1.63
C ALA A 60 -1.42 14.10 -0.79
N LEU A 61 -0.18 14.58 -0.75
CA LEU A 61 0.18 15.84 -0.10
C LEU A 61 -0.52 17.04 -0.74
N ALA A 62 -0.58 17.12 -2.07
CA ALA A 62 -1.27 18.19 -2.77
C ALA A 62 -2.79 18.19 -2.50
N MET A 63 -3.39 17.00 -2.46
CA MET A 63 -4.80 16.84 -2.11
C MET A 63 -5.09 17.20 -0.64
N GLU A 64 -4.22 16.77 0.27
CA GLU A 64 -4.28 17.17 1.68
C GLU A 64 -4.17 18.70 1.83
N ALA A 65 -3.22 19.34 1.16
CA ALA A 65 -3.03 20.78 1.27
C ALA A 65 -4.24 21.58 0.75
N SER A 66 -4.94 21.06 -0.27
CA SER A 66 -6.10 21.73 -0.86
C SER A 66 -7.42 21.46 -0.14
N THR A 67 -7.54 20.33 0.57
CA THR A 67 -8.84 19.89 1.12
C THR A 67 -8.80 19.36 2.55
N SER A 68 -7.65 19.47 3.21
CA SER A 68 -7.35 18.89 4.53
C SER A 68 -7.39 17.35 4.58
N TRP A 69 -7.71 16.66 3.49
CA TRP A 69 -7.81 15.20 3.41
C TRP A 69 -7.30 14.67 2.09
N ALA A 70 -6.62 13.52 2.12
CA ALA A 70 -6.36 12.69 0.95
C ALA A 70 -6.68 11.24 1.31
N VAL A 71 -7.43 10.55 0.45
CA VAL A 71 -7.82 9.14 0.64
C VAL A 71 -7.19 8.30 -0.45
N CYS A 72 -6.16 7.53 -0.12
CA CYS A 72 -5.45 6.70 -1.08
C CYS A 72 -6.14 5.33 -1.22
N ASP A 73 -6.65 5.02 -2.42
CA ASP A 73 -7.04 3.64 -2.77
C ASP A 73 -5.75 2.86 -3.04
N SER A 74 -5.34 2.04 -2.06
CA SER A 74 -4.00 1.46 -1.89
C SER A 74 -2.91 2.42 -1.45
N ASP A 75 -2.01 1.92 -0.60
CA ASP A 75 -0.89 2.64 0.01
C ASP A 75 0.05 3.26 -1.04
N PRO A 76 0.38 4.57 -0.96
CA PRO A 76 1.46 5.16 -1.76
C PRO A 76 2.81 4.50 -1.53
N LEU A 77 3.16 4.08 -0.30
CA LEU A 77 4.45 3.45 -0.01
C LEU A 77 4.61 2.13 -0.76
N LYS A 78 3.52 1.35 -0.82
CA LYS A 78 3.29 0.10 -1.59
C LYS A 78 4.39 -0.98 -1.60
N LEU A 79 5.48 -0.81 -0.86
CA LEU A 79 6.57 -1.79 -0.74
C LEU A 79 6.07 -3.14 -0.20
N HIS A 80 4.95 -3.13 0.53
CA HIS A 80 4.24 -4.33 0.97
C HIS A 80 3.96 -5.31 -0.17
N TYR A 81 3.71 -4.83 -1.40
CA TYR A 81 3.36 -5.70 -2.51
C TYR A 81 4.51 -6.66 -2.85
N LEU A 82 5.73 -6.14 -3.00
CA LEU A 82 6.89 -6.98 -3.27
C LEU A 82 7.24 -7.86 -2.08
N TRP A 83 7.19 -7.32 -0.87
CA TRP A 83 7.43 -8.12 0.33
C TRP A 83 6.46 -9.31 0.43
N CYS A 84 5.17 -9.09 0.16
CA CYS A 84 4.17 -10.16 0.13
C CYS A 84 4.48 -11.21 -0.94
N LEU A 85 4.91 -10.80 -2.14
CA LEU A 85 5.32 -11.73 -3.21
C LEU A 85 6.51 -12.58 -2.76
N TRP A 86 7.51 -11.98 -2.14
CA TRP A 86 8.69 -12.68 -1.63
C TRP A 86 8.32 -13.74 -0.57
N GLN A 87 7.43 -13.37 0.36
CA GLN A 87 6.92 -14.26 1.42
C GLN A 87 6.22 -15.51 0.85
N ILE A 88 5.51 -15.38 -0.27
CA ILE A 88 4.83 -16.52 -0.91
C ILE A 88 5.65 -17.20 -2.02
N GLY A 89 6.92 -16.80 -2.20
CA GLY A 89 7.84 -17.39 -3.17
C GLY A 89 7.70 -16.91 -4.61
N GLU A 90 6.98 -15.82 -4.86
CA GLU A 90 6.76 -15.22 -6.19
C GLU A 90 7.76 -14.10 -6.52
N ALA A 91 8.62 -13.74 -5.58
CA ALA A 91 9.76 -12.86 -5.79
C ALA A 91 11.02 -13.43 -5.11
N SER A 92 12.19 -13.08 -5.62
CA SER A 92 13.46 -13.51 -5.06
C SER A 92 13.86 -12.63 -3.86
N THR A 93 14.77 -13.12 -3.02
CA THR A 93 15.38 -12.31 -1.96
C THR A 93 16.13 -11.10 -2.54
N ASN A 94 16.76 -11.26 -3.71
CA ASN A 94 17.44 -10.15 -4.38
C ASN A 94 16.44 -9.05 -4.78
N ASP A 95 15.28 -9.42 -5.34
CA ASP A 95 14.23 -8.45 -5.69
C ASP A 95 13.79 -7.67 -4.45
N TRP A 96 13.50 -8.40 -3.36
CA TRP A 96 13.06 -7.81 -2.10
C TRP A 96 14.08 -6.79 -1.57
N LEU A 97 15.34 -7.19 -1.43
CA LEU A 97 16.38 -6.32 -0.89
C LEU A 97 16.64 -5.10 -1.79
N THR A 98 16.62 -5.28 -3.12
CA THR A 98 16.85 -4.18 -4.05
C THR A 98 15.75 -3.12 -3.99
N GLU A 99 14.47 -3.53 -3.94
CA GLU A 99 13.35 -2.58 -3.86
C GLU A 99 13.21 -1.98 -2.44
N LEU A 100 13.59 -2.73 -1.40
CA LEU A 100 13.71 -2.23 -0.05
C LEU A 100 14.74 -1.09 0.03
N ASP A 101 15.94 -1.29 -0.52
CA ASP A 101 17.00 -0.28 -0.50
C ASP A 101 16.58 0.99 -1.25
N ALA A 102 16.04 0.84 -2.47
CA ALA A 102 15.53 1.98 -3.25
C ALA A 102 14.41 2.75 -2.52
N THR A 103 13.47 2.03 -1.90
CA THR A 103 12.40 2.65 -1.12
C THR A 103 12.94 3.34 0.13
N ARG A 104 13.88 2.69 0.84
CA ARG A 104 14.49 3.25 2.05
C ARG A 104 15.18 4.58 1.76
N ASP A 105 15.85 4.71 0.62
CA ASP A 105 16.45 5.97 0.18
C ASP A 105 15.41 7.08 0.01
N THR A 106 14.24 6.78 -0.57
CA THR A 106 13.16 7.78 -0.70
C THR A 106 12.59 8.23 0.65
N VAL A 107 12.51 7.33 1.63
CA VAL A 107 12.09 7.64 3.01
C VAL A 107 13.15 8.47 3.72
N ALA A 108 14.43 8.11 3.59
CA ALA A 108 15.55 8.85 4.16
C ALA A 108 15.63 10.29 3.64
N GLN A 109 15.22 10.51 2.40
CA GLN A 109 15.13 11.83 1.76
C GLN A 109 13.83 12.59 2.11
N GLY A 110 12.92 11.98 2.88
CA GLY A 110 11.62 12.57 3.23
C GLY A 110 10.67 12.74 2.05
N ARG A 111 10.88 12.02 0.94
CA ARG A 111 10.06 12.12 -0.28
C ARG A 111 8.78 11.30 -0.22
N ILE A 112 8.77 10.28 0.63
CA ILE A 112 7.62 9.45 0.96
C ILE A 112 7.67 9.06 2.44
N GLY A 113 6.51 8.80 3.03
CA GLY A 113 6.41 8.50 4.45
C GLY A 113 5.18 7.69 4.81
N PHE A 114 4.91 7.64 6.11
CA PHE A 114 3.72 7.01 6.66
C PHE A 114 2.49 7.90 6.52
N ALA A 115 1.37 7.30 6.20
CA ALA A 115 0.06 7.94 6.26
C ALA A 115 -0.34 8.22 7.71
N ASP A 116 -1.30 9.12 7.92
CA ASP A 116 -1.78 9.41 9.27
C ASP A 116 -2.65 8.27 9.82
N ALA A 117 -3.32 7.53 8.93
CA ALA A 117 -4.05 6.32 9.27
C ALA A 117 -4.14 5.34 8.10
N TYR A 118 -4.32 4.07 8.44
CA TYR A 118 -4.45 2.93 7.54
C TYR A 118 -5.73 2.16 7.88
N ILE A 119 -6.66 2.05 6.94
CA ILE A 119 -7.85 1.22 7.07
C ILE A 119 -7.63 -0.06 6.27
N VAL A 120 -7.49 -1.18 6.97
CA VAL A 120 -7.08 -2.45 6.36
C VAL A 120 -8.19 -3.47 6.55
N ARG A 121 -8.64 -4.11 5.46
CA ARG A 121 -9.68 -5.15 5.54
C ARG A 121 -9.19 -6.48 5.02
N ALA A 122 -9.25 -7.48 5.88
CA ALA A 122 -9.28 -8.88 5.49
C ALA A 122 -10.66 -9.25 4.93
N ILE A 123 -10.69 -10.15 3.95
CA ILE A 123 -11.91 -10.73 3.40
C ILE A 123 -11.75 -12.24 3.30
N ASP A 124 -12.85 -12.97 3.53
CA ASP A 124 -12.90 -14.39 3.26
C ASP A 124 -12.54 -14.67 1.77
N PRO A 125 -11.58 -15.56 1.48
CA PRO A 125 -11.17 -15.86 0.11
C PRO A 125 -12.30 -16.36 -0.81
N GLN A 126 -13.28 -17.09 -0.29
CA GLN A 126 -14.40 -17.56 -1.10
C GLN A 126 -15.34 -16.41 -1.45
N LEU A 127 -15.67 -15.56 -0.48
CA LEU A 127 -16.45 -14.34 -0.73
C LEU A 127 -15.73 -13.40 -1.71
N ALA A 128 -14.41 -13.27 -1.60
CA ALA A 128 -13.62 -12.46 -2.54
C ALA A 128 -13.74 -13.02 -3.97
N ARG A 129 -13.63 -14.34 -4.16
CA ARG A 129 -13.84 -15.02 -5.45
C ARG A 129 -15.25 -14.80 -6.00
N GLN A 130 -16.28 -14.96 -5.16
CA GLN A 130 -17.67 -14.73 -5.56
C GLN A 130 -17.88 -13.28 -6.05
N ARG A 131 -17.35 -12.30 -5.32
CA ARG A 131 -17.40 -10.88 -5.74
C ARG A 131 -16.63 -10.62 -7.02
N ALA A 132 -15.47 -11.26 -7.20
CA ALA A 132 -14.67 -11.13 -8.40
C ALA A 132 -15.38 -11.67 -9.64
N LEU A 133 -16.09 -12.80 -9.51
CA LEU A 133 -16.90 -13.39 -10.58
C LEU A 133 -18.15 -12.55 -10.91
N ALA A 134 -18.77 -11.96 -9.89
CA ALA A 134 -19.99 -11.17 -10.07
C ALA A 134 -19.76 -9.79 -10.70
N ASP A 135 -18.55 -9.23 -10.57
CA ASP A 135 -18.23 -7.92 -11.16
C ASP A 135 -17.73 -8.07 -12.60
N THR A 136 -18.67 -7.87 -13.53
CA THR A 136 -18.45 -7.92 -14.98
C THR A 136 -17.78 -6.66 -15.55
N THR A 137 -17.62 -5.61 -14.75
CA THR A 137 -17.09 -4.31 -15.20
C THR A 137 -15.57 -4.23 -15.12
N ARG A 138 -14.93 -5.11 -14.33
CA ARG A 138 -13.49 -5.08 -14.07
C ARG A 138 -12.80 -6.39 -14.40
N ARG A 139 -11.76 -6.31 -15.24
CA ARG A 139 -10.84 -7.42 -15.47
C ARG A 139 -9.86 -7.53 -14.29
N ARG A 140 -9.93 -8.64 -13.55
CA ARG A 140 -9.04 -8.94 -12.42
C ARG A 140 -7.98 -9.95 -12.83
N SER A 141 -6.96 -9.50 -13.56
CA SER A 141 -5.76 -10.31 -13.76
C SER A 141 -5.10 -10.60 -12.41
N ASN A 142 -4.48 -11.77 -12.27
CA ASN A 142 -3.74 -12.18 -11.07
C ASN A 142 -4.59 -12.21 -9.78
N PHE A 143 -5.90 -12.43 -9.88
CA PHE A 143 -6.78 -12.45 -8.70
C PHE A 143 -6.35 -13.50 -7.66
N GLU A 144 -6.07 -14.73 -8.09
CA GLU A 144 -5.63 -15.81 -7.19
C GLU A 144 -4.28 -15.51 -6.53
N LEU A 145 -3.39 -14.80 -7.24
CA LEU A 145 -2.16 -14.29 -6.64
C LEU A 145 -2.49 -13.33 -5.50
N HIS A 146 -3.36 -12.33 -5.73
CA HIS A 146 -3.77 -11.39 -4.69
C HIS A 146 -4.42 -12.07 -3.48
N VAL A 147 -5.20 -13.12 -3.68
CA VAL A 147 -5.77 -13.90 -2.57
C VAL A 147 -4.67 -14.48 -1.68
N ARG A 148 -3.59 -15.01 -2.27
CA ARG A 148 -2.44 -15.56 -1.52
C ARG A 148 -1.67 -14.49 -0.73
N LEU A 149 -1.68 -13.23 -1.18
CA LEU A 149 -0.96 -12.14 -0.51
C LEU A 149 -1.60 -11.70 0.81
N GLN A 150 -2.87 -12.04 1.07
CA GLN A 150 -3.64 -11.45 2.18
C GLN A 150 -2.95 -11.62 3.55
N GLN A 151 -2.45 -12.81 3.86
CA GLN A 151 -1.87 -13.06 5.18
C GLN A 151 -0.58 -12.25 5.40
N ALA A 152 0.27 -12.17 4.38
CA ALA A 152 1.44 -11.30 4.41
C ALA A 152 0.99 -9.84 4.55
N LEU A 153 0.05 -9.37 3.73
CA LEU A 153 -0.46 -7.99 3.80
C LEU A 153 -0.91 -7.59 5.22
N LEU A 154 -1.62 -8.47 5.92
CA LEU A 154 -2.02 -8.22 7.31
C LEU A 154 -0.82 -8.14 8.27
N SER A 155 0.21 -8.94 8.04
CA SER A 155 1.46 -8.91 8.83
C SER A 155 2.22 -7.60 8.60
N TRP A 156 2.23 -7.08 7.37
CA TRP A 156 2.80 -5.76 7.05
C TRP A 156 2.15 -4.65 7.87
N TYR A 157 0.82 -4.59 7.89
CA TYR A 157 0.12 -3.57 8.67
C TYR A 157 0.16 -3.81 10.17
N ALA A 158 0.27 -5.06 10.63
CA ALA A 158 0.53 -5.35 12.03
C ALA A 158 1.92 -4.84 12.48
N ALA A 159 2.92 -4.82 11.59
CA ALA A 159 4.23 -4.21 11.86
C ALA A 159 4.14 -2.68 11.90
N ILE A 160 3.36 -2.05 11.00
CA ILE A 160 3.07 -0.61 11.07
C ILE A 160 2.43 -0.25 12.41
N GLU A 161 1.37 -0.96 12.82
CA GLU A 161 0.67 -0.69 14.08
C GLU A 161 1.59 -0.81 15.31
N GLN A 162 2.54 -1.75 15.30
CA GLN A 162 3.49 -1.89 16.40
C GLN A 162 4.46 -0.70 16.51
N VAL A 163 4.91 -0.15 15.37
CA VAL A 163 5.84 0.98 15.36
C VAL A 163 5.13 2.32 15.50
N LEU A 164 3.89 2.39 15.02
CA LEU A 164 3.04 3.56 14.96
C LEU A 164 1.67 3.26 15.58
N PRO A 165 1.57 3.10 16.91
CA PRO A 165 0.33 2.68 17.57
C PRO A 165 -0.86 3.59 17.27
N GLY A 166 -2.02 2.99 17.07
CA GLY A 166 -3.27 3.68 16.75
C GLY A 166 -3.37 4.17 15.30
N SER A 167 -2.44 3.80 14.43
CA SER A 167 -2.48 4.19 13.02
C SER A 167 -3.28 3.21 12.15
N VAL A 168 -3.43 1.95 12.57
CA VAL A 168 -4.10 0.91 11.79
C VAL A 168 -5.48 0.58 12.36
N GLN A 169 -6.50 0.74 11.54
CA GLN A 169 -7.87 0.34 11.82
C GLN A 169 -8.25 -0.88 10.97
N VAL A 170 -8.72 -1.95 11.63
CA VAL A 170 -9.19 -3.15 10.94
C VAL A 170 -10.66 -3.02 10.51
N GLY A 171 -10.91 -3.27 9.23
CA GLY A 171 -12.21 -3.24 8.60
C GLY A 171 -12.66 -1.83 8.19
N PHE A 172 -13.35 -1.73 7.04
CA PHE A 172 -13.83 -0.41 6.60
C PHE A 172 -14.97 0.11 7.48
N PRO A 173 -14.82 1.30 8.10
CA PRO A 173 -15.86 1.93 8.92
C PRO A 173 -17.01 2.45 8.05
N ALA A 174 -18.17 2.71 8.66
CA ALA A 174 -19.32 3.24 7.95
C ALA A 174 -19.17 4.71 7.53
N LYS A 175 -18.24 5.44 8.14
CA LYS A 175 -17.95 6.86 7.91
C LYS A 175 -16.43 7.08 7.97
N MET A 176 -15.97 8.22 7.45
CA MET A 176 -14.58 8.66 7.61
C MET A 176 -14.19 8.67 9.10
N PRO A 177 -13.05 8.04 9.47
CA PRO A 177 -12.59 8.04 10.85
C PRO A 177 -12.08 9.44 11.26
N ALA A 178 -12.13 9.72 12.57
CA ALA A 178 -11.39 10.83 13.13
C ALA A 178 -9.91 10.44 13.18
N VAL A 179 -9.07 11.16 12.45
CA VAL A 179 -7.63 10.92 12.37
C VAL A 179 -6.92 12.13 12.95
N GLN A 180 -5.79 11.89 13.62
CA GLN A 180 -4.90 12.97 14.04
C GLN A 180 -3.72 13.03 13.07
N PRO A 181 -3.29 14.24 12.66
CA PRO A 181 -2.09 14.37 11.86
C PRO A 181 -0.88 13.85 12.64
N ARG A 182 0.08 13.28 11.91
CA ARG A 182 1.32 12.77 12.47
C ARG A 182 2.51 13.68 12.14
N ASP A 183 3.36 13.91 13.12
CA ASP A 183 4.60 14.68 12.94
C ASP A 183 5.78 13.80 12.47
N ASP A 184 5.64 12.48 12.57
CA ASP A 184 6.70 11.50 12.33
C ASP A 184 6.55 10.73 11.00
N ARG A 185 5.79 11.29 10.03
CA ARG A 185 5.54 10.67 8.71
C ARG A 185 6.83 10.22 8.03
N TYR A 186 7.91 10.97 8.18
CA TYR A 186 9.20 10.72 7.50
C TYR A 186 10.25 10.08 8.41
N SER A 187 9.84 9.44 9.50
CA SER A 187 10.77 8.80 10.43
C SER A 187 11.44 7.57 9.81
N LEU A 188 12.66 7.74 9.30
CA LEU A 188 13.49 6.63 8.81
C LEU A 188 13.71 5.57 9.88
N ALA A 189 13.88 5.98 11.14
CA ALA A 189 14.02 5.05 12.25
C ALA A 189 12.75 4.20 12.48
N ALA A 190 11.56 4.76 12.27
CA ALA A 190 10.32 4.00 12.32
C ALA A 190 10.22 3.03 11.13
N PHE A 191 10.60 3.45 9.93
CA PHE A 191 10.68 2.58 8.76
C PHE A 191 11.60 1.38 9.01
N ASP A 192 12.83 1.62 9.47
CA ASP A 192 13.78 0.55 9.76
C ASP A 192 13.28 -0.43 10.82
N ARG A 193 12.65 0.08 11.90
CA ARG A 193 12.04 -0.77 12.93
C ARG A 193 10.89 -1.60 12.37
N MET A 194 10.05 -1.01 11.53
CA MET A 194 8.93 -1.71 10.92
C MET A 194 9.45 -2.87 10.06
N ILE A 195 10.44 -2.62 9.21
CA ILE A 195 11.06 -3.66 8.38
C ILE A 195 11.67 -4.77 9.25
N ALA A 196 12.34 -4.43 10.36
CA ALA A 196 12.92 -5.40 11.28
C ALA A 196 11.88 -6.28 12.01
N LEU A 197 10.63 -5.84 12.14
CA LEU A 197 9.53 -6.62 12.73
C LEU A 197 8.91 -7.60 11.73
N LEU A 198 9.15 -7.43 10.43
CA LEU A 198 8.58 -8.31 9.42
C LEU A 198 9.20 -9.71 9.50
N PRO A 199 8.39 -10.78 9.42
CA PRO A 199 8.93 -12.13 9.34
C PRO A 199 9.88 -12.30 8.16
N GLY A 200 11.01 -12.95 8.42
CA GLY A 200 11.88 -13.45 7.36
C GLY A 200 11.23 -14.61 6.59
N LYS A 201 11.94 -15.10 5.57
CA LYS A 201 11.60 -16.34 4.89
C LYS A 201 12.42 -17.50 5.43
#